data_AF-A0A646IH37-F1
#
_entry.id   AF-A0A646IH37-F1
#
_cell.length_a   1.000
_cell.length_b   1.000
_cell.length_c   1.000
_cell.angle_alpha   90.00
_cell.angle_beta   90.00
_cell.angle_gamma   90.00
#
_symmetry.space_group_name_H-M   'P 1'
#
loop_
_entity.id
_entity.type
_entity.pdbx_description
1 polymer ?
#
loop_
_entity_poly.entity_id
_entity_poly.type
_entity_poly.pdbx_seq_one_letter_code
_entity_poly.pdbx_strand_id
1 'polypeptide(L)'
;MKKFFGEEEVEVVSFDDVSTGEAILEFRPTTYRGVTVLLFFVPEGGGWSEARMSVNPDISEVSASFVEWAAREARNIIVGDFGY
;
A
#
# COMPACT_ATOMS: atom_id res chain seq x y z
N MET A 1 -7.85 6.84 2.41
CA MET A 1 -9.16 6.17 2.24
C MET A 1 -9.27 4.97 3.17
N LYS A 2 -10.48 4.49 3.49
CA LYS A 2 -10.68 3.32 4.35
C LYS A 2 -11.03 2.08 3.53
N LYS A 3 -10.44 0.94 3.88
CA LYS A 3 -10.70 -0.39 3.31
C LYS A 3 -10.85 -1.41 4.44
N PHE A 4 -11.29 -2.63 4.11
CA PHE A 4 -11.47 -3.70 5.09
C PHE A 4 -10.77 -4.98 4.64
N PHE A 5 -10.02 -5.59 5.58
CA PHE A 5 -9.45 -6.92 5.43
C PHE A 5 -10.14 -7.86 6.44
N GLY A 6 -11.14 -8.61 5.98
CA GLY A 6 -12.05 -9.32 6.89
C GLY A 6 -12.85 -8.30 7.72
N GLU A 7 -12.73 -8.37 9.05
CA GLU A 7 -13.35 -7.43 9.98
C GLU A 7 -12.42 -6.27 10.38
N GLU A 8 -11.15 -6.31 9.97
CA GLU A 8 -10.17 -5.27 10.31
C GLU A 8 -10.30 -4.07 9.36
N GLU A 9 -10.46 -2.88 9.93
CA GLU A 9 -10.37 -1.63 9.18
C GLU A 9 -8.89 -1.31 8.89
N VAL A 10 -8.63 -0.93 7.64
CA VAL A 10 -7.31 -0.57 7.15
C VAL A 10 -7.38 0.82 6.53
N GLU A 11 -6.63 1.76 7.09
CA GLU A 11 -6.42 3.05 6.46
C GLU A 11 -5.39 2.88 5.33
N VAL A 12 -5.77 3.30 4.13
CA VAL A 12 -4.92 3.33 2.95
C VAL A 12 -4.60 4.78 2.62
N VAL A 13 -3.34 5.17 2.73
CA VAL A 13 -2.88 6.53 2.43
C VAL A 13 -2.19 6.52 1.08
N SER A 14 -2.63 7.39 0.17
CA SER A 14 -2.07 7.56 -1.17
C SER A 14 -1.50 8.96 -1.29
N PHE A 15 -0.26 9.08 -1.74
CA PHE A 15 0.39 10.37 -1.99
C PHE A 15 1.55 10.22 -2.96
N ASP A 16 1.91 11.31 -3.63
CA ASP A 16 3.10 11.38 -4.47
C ASP A 16 4.27 11.98 -3.66
N ASP A 17 5.42 11.32 -3.69
CA ASP A 17 6.66 11.90 -3.17
C ASP A 17 7.18 12.91 -4.20
N VAL A 18 6.99 14.20 -3.90
CA VAL A 18 7.39 15.32 -4.76
C VAL A 18 8.91 15.40 -5.01
N SER A 19 9.74 14.71 -4.21
CA SER A 19 11.19 14.70 -4.37
C SER A 19 11.68 13.62 -5.32
N THR A 20 10.96 12.50 -5.44
CA THR A 20 11.32 11.35 -6.29
C THR A 20 10.36 11.12 -7.45
N GLY A 21 9.19 11.77 -7.44
CA GLY A 21 8.11 11.54 -8.39
C GLY A 21 7.39 10.19 -8.19
N GLU A 22 7.65 9.51 -7.07
CA GLU A 22 7.10 8.18 -6.79
C GLU A 22 5.67 8.27 -6.28
N ALA A 23 4.78 7.43 -6.79
CA ALA A 23 3.46 7.23 -6.19
C ALA A 23 3.58 6.24 -5.04
N ILE A 24 3.14 6.63 -3.84
CA ILE A 24 3.27 5.84 -2.61
C ILE A 24 1.89 5.49 -2.05
N LEU A 25 1.74 4.22 -1.67
CA LEU A 25 0.57 3.69 -0.98
C LEU A 25 0.97 3.03 0.33
N GLU A 26 0.42 3.52 1.43
CA GLU A 26 0.64 2.98 2.76
C GLU A 26 -0.60 2.29 3.30
N PHE A 27 -0.43 1.11 3.90
CA PHE A 27 -1.49 0.34 4.53
C PHE A 27 -1.27 0.32 6.04
N ARG A 28 -2.23 0.90 6.77
CA ARG A 28 -2.21 1.13 8.21
C ARG A 28 -3.44 0.47 8.85
N PRO A 29 -3.37 -0.82 9.22
CA PRO A 29 -4.46 -1.46 9.97
C PRO A 29 -4.68 -0.77 11.32
N THR A 30 -5.94 -0.63 11.74
CA THR A 30 -6.29 0.04 13.00
C THR A 30 -5.68 -0.63 14.23
N THR A 31 -5.45 -1.94 14.17
CA THR A 31 -4.73 -2.73 15.18
C THR A 31 -3.35 -2.16 15.49
N TYR A 32 -2.67 -1.55 14.51
CA TYR A 32 -1.34 -0.94 14.66
C TYR A 32 -1.38 0.58 14.79
N ARG A 33 -2.54 1.19 15.09
CA ARG A 33 -2.70 2.60 15.50
C ARG A 33 -1.96 3.63 14.62
N GLY A 34 -2.13 3.53 13.30
CA GLY A 34 -1.55 4.49 12.36
C GLY A 34 -0.11 4.18 11.95
N VAL A 35 0.47 3.07 12.43
CA VAL A 35 1.73 2.56 11.92
C VAL A 35 1.52 1.93 10.53
N THR A 36 2.38 2.28 9.60
CA THR A 36 2.43 1.67 8.27
C THR A 36 3.00 0.27 8.38
N VAL A 37 2.21 -0.72 7.99
CA VAL A 37 2.59 -2.15 8.02
C VAL A 37 3.14 -2.59 6.66
N LEU A 38 2.48 -2.15 5.58
CA LEU A 38 2.91 -2.36 4.21
C LEU A 38 2.97 -1.05 3.47
N LEU A 39 3.97 -0.91 2.60
CA LEU A 39 4.12 0.21 1.71
C LEU A 39 4.34 -0.32 0.30
N PHE A 40 3.61 0.23 -0.67
CA PHE A 40 3.88 0.05 -2.09
C PHE A 40 4.33 1.38 -2.67
N PHE A 41 5.32 1.35 -3.56
CA PHE A 41 5.71 2.52 -4.31
C PHE A 41 5.96 2.18 -5.78
N VAL A 42 5.60 3.11 -6.64
CA VAL A 42 5.76 3.02 -8.09
C VAL A 42 6.68 4.15 -8.54
N PRO A 43 7.77 3.85 -9.27
CA PRO A 43 8.66 4.88 -9.79
C PRO A 43 7.93 5.83 -10.73
N GLU A 44 8.43 7.07 -10.83
CA GLU A 44 7.88 8.09 -11.73
C GLU A 44 7.80 7.56 -13.18
N GLY A 45 6.63 7.71 -13.81
CA GLY A 45 6.37 7.22 -15.18
C GLY A 45 6.30 5.69 -15.31
N GLY A 46 6.44 4.96 -14.20
CA GLY A 46 6.37 3.51 -14.14
C GLY A 46 4.98 2.98 -13.83
N GLY A 47 4.77 1.69 -14.12
CA GLY A 47 3.49 1.01 -13.90
C GLY A 47 3.50 0.03 -12.73
N TRP A 48 2.36 -0.63 -12.50
CA TRP A 48 2.24 -1.68 -11.47
C TRP A 48 3.32 -2.79 -11.60
N SER A 49 3.77 -3.10 -12.81
CA SER A 49 4.84 -4.08 -13.05
C SER A 49 6.18 -3.70 -12.43
N GLU A 50 6.39 -2.41 -12.16
CA GLU A 50 7.60 -1.85 -11.57
C GLU A 50 7.39 -1.48 -10.09
N ALA A 51 6.19 -1.73 -9.56
CA ALA A 51 5.86 -1.48 -8.17
C ALA A 51 6.78 -2.31 -7.25
N ARG A 52 7.27 -1.65 -6.21
CA ARG A 52 8.03 -2.29 -5.15
C ARG A 52 7.22 -2.28 -3.87
N MET A 53 7.38 -3.33 -3.08
CA MET A 53 6.71 -3.48 -1.79
C MET A 53 7.75 -3.51 -0.68
N SER A 54 7.45 -2.82 0.41
CA SER A 54 8.19 -2.86 1.65
C SER A 54 7.27 -3.31 2.78
N VAL A 55 7.83 -4.08 3.70
CA VAL A 55 7.16 -4.54 4.93
C VAL A 55 7.86 -3.86 6.10
N ASN A 56 7.09 -3.31 7.03
CA ASN A 56 7.68 -2.67 8.20
C ASN A 56 8.41 -3.72 9.07
N PRO A 57 9.72 -3.57 9.29
CA PRO A 57 10.52 -4.55 10.05
C PRO A 57 10.17 -4.60 11.54
N ASP A 58 9.52 -3.57 12.08
CA ASP A 58 9.11 -3.51 13.49
C ASP A 58 7.85 -4.35 13.77
N ILE A 59 7.19 -4.85 12.73
CA ILE A 59 6.01 -5.73 12.85
C ILE A 59 6.48 -7.18 12.74
N SER A 60 6.40 -7.91 13.86
CA SER A 60 6.97 -9.25 13.98
C SER A 60 6.40 -10.28 13.00
N GLU A 61 5.12 -10.13 12.64
CA GLU A 61 4.46 -11.02 11.69
C GLU A 61 3.43 -10.25 10.88
N VAL A 62 3.52 -10.37 9.56
CA VAL A 62 2.53 -9.87 8.62
C VAL A 62 2.00 -11.07 7.85
N SER A 63 0.70 -11.32 7.94
CA SER A 63 0.11 -12.50 7.32
C SER A 63 0.19 -12.42 5.79
N ALA A 64 0.51 -13.54 5.14
CA ALA A 64 0.58 -13.59 3.68
C ALA A 64 -0.75 -13.22 3.01
N SER A 65 -1.88 -13.56 3.64
CA SER A 65 -3.21 -13.19 3.16
C SER A 65 -3.46 -11.68 3.20
N PHE A 66 -2.94 -10.98 4.22
CA PHE A 66 -3.00 -9.53 4.28
C PHE A 66 -2.13 -8.91 3.17
N VAL A 67 -0.92 -9.43 2.95
CA VAL A 67 -0.05 -8.97 1.85
C VAL A 67 -0.72 -9.15 0.49
N GLU A 68 -1.32 -10.31 0.23
CA GLU A 68 -2.01 -10.60 -1.03
C GLU A 68 -3.23 -9.68 -1.24
N TRP A 69 -4.01 -9.44 -0.18
CA TRP A 69 -5.10 -8.49 -0.19
C TRP A 69 -4.61 -7.06 -0.48
N ALA A 70 -3.58 -6.59 0.23
CA ALA A 70 -3.03 -5.26 0.07
C ALA A 70 -2.45 -5.05 -1.34
N ALA A 71 -1.78 -6.06 -1.91
CA ALA A 71 -1.28 -6.00 -3.28
C ALA A 71 -2.40 -5.86 -4.32
N ARG A 72 -3.53 -6.56 -4.12
CA ARG A 72 -4.71 -6.42 -4.99
C ARG A 72 -5.31 -5.02 -4.89
N GLU A 73 -5.48 -4.50 -3.68
CA GLU A 73 -6.01 -3.16 -3.46
C GLU A 73 -5.06 -2.09 -4.04
N ALA A 74 -3.75 -2.23 -3.81
CA ALA A 74 -2.74 -1.32 -4.33
C ALA A 74 -2.76 -1.30 -5.85
N ARG A 75 -2.82 -2.46 -6.51
CA ARG A 75 -2.97 -2.54 -7.97
C ARG A 75 -4.22 -1.84 -8.45
N ASN A 76 -5.37 -2.06 -7.80
CA ASN A 76 -6.63 -1.45 -8.21
C ASN A 76 -6.58 0.08 -8.08
N ILE A 77 -5.96 0.58 -7.02
CA ILE A 77 -5.76 2.01 -6.81
C ILE A 77 -4.80 2.57 -7.86
N ILE A 78 -3.64 1.93 -8.07
CA ILE A 78 -2.64 2.41 -9.03
C ILE A 78 -3.18 2.37 -10.47
N VAL A 79 -3.86 1.30 -10.87
CA VAL A 79 -4.43 1.20 -12.23
C VAL A 79 -5.63 2.13 -12.38
N GLY A 80 -6.44 2.28 -11.33
CA GLY A 80 -7.63 3.13 -11.32
C GLY A 80 -7.33 4.63 -11.29
N ASP A 81 -6.31 5.05 -10.54
CA ASP A 81 -5.92 6.45 -10.37
C ASP A 81 -4.93 6.91 -11.47
N PHE A 82 -4.12 6.00 -12.04
CA PHE A 82 -3.05 6.37 -12.99
C PHE A 82 -3.27 5.88 -14.44
N GLY A 83 -4.42 5.28 -14.76
CA GLY A 83 -4.89 5.07 -16.13
C GLY A 83 -3.86 4.46 -17.08
N TYR A 84 -3.62 3.15 -16.94
CA TYR A 84 -2.91 2.34 -17.94
C TYR A 84 -3.89 1.52 -18.78
#